data_AF-A0A0E4FI41-F1
#
_entry.id   AF-A0A0E4FI41-F1
#
_cell.length_a   1.000
_cell.length_b   1.000
_cell.length_c   1.000
_cell.angle_alpha   90.00
_cell.angle_beta   90.00
_cell.angle_gamma   90.00
#
_symmetry.space_group_name_H-M   'P 1'
#
loop_
_entity.id
_entity.type
_entity.pdbx_description
1 polymer ?
#
loop_
_entity_poly.entity_id
_entity_poly.type
_entity_poly.pdbx_seq_one_letter_code
_entity_poly.pdbx_strand_id
1 'polypeptide(L)' 'YQNLWNTNMKREVDNLARFMHLAVAHAKEIGFQGQFYFEPKPKEPTKHQYDFDVANCVNFLRAYGLADHVKMNIETN' A
#
# COMPACT_ATOMS: atom_id res chain seq x y z
N TYR A 1 -5.70 -5.68 -9.59
CA TYR A 1 -5.65 -6.55 -10.78
C TYR A 1 -6.90 -6.44 -11.65
N GLN A 2 -6.82 -6.91 -12.90
CA GLN A 2 -7.99 -6.99 -13.81
C GLN A 2 -8.66 -8.36 -13.80
N ASN A 3 -7.86 -9.43 -13.82
CA ASN A 3 -8.35 -10.80 -13.86
C ASN A 3 -7.58 -11.63 -12.82
N LEU A 4 -8.28 -12.34 -11.95
CA LEU A 4 -7.61 -13.16 -10.93
C LEU A 4 -6.89 -14.37 -11.55
N TRP A 5 -7.37 -14.89 -12.68
CA TRP A 5 -6.85 -16.10 -13.32
C TRP A 5 -5.39 -15.97 -13.79
N ASN A 6 -4.92 -14.74 -14.01
CA ASN A 6 -3.53 -14.46 -14.38
C ASN A 6 -2.77 -13.65 -13.32
N THR A 7 -3.31 -13.55 -12.10
CA THR A 7 -2.74 -12.73 -11.03
C THR A 7 -2.27 -13.61 -9.88
N ASN A 8 -0.99 -13.49 -9.50
CA ASN A 8 -0.51 -14.01 -8.23
C ASN A 8 -0.56 -12.89 -7.18
N MET A 9 -1.72 -12.75 -6.53
CA MET A 9 -1.97 -11.64 -5.59
C MET A 9 -0.96 -11.61 -4.46
N LYS A 10 -0.65 -12.76 -3.86
CA LYS A 10 0.32 -12.81 -2.75
C LYS A 10 1.68 -12.24 -3.17
N ARG A 11 2.18 -12.65 -4.34
CA ARG A 11 3.46 -12.16 -4.85
C ARG A 11 3.43 -10.65 -5.12
N GLU A 12 2.34 -10.14 -5.69
CA GLU A 12 2.21 -8.71 -5.96
C GLU A 12 2.12 -7.87 -4.68
N VAL A 13 1.37 -8.33 -3.68
CA VAL A 13 1.26 -7.67 -2.37
C VAL A 13 2.59 -7.73 -1.60
N ASP A 14 3.30 -8.87 -1.64
CA ASP A 14 4.64 -8.98 -1.06
C ASP A 14 5.64 -8.02 -1.74
N ASN A 15 5.54 -7.87 -3.06
CA ASN A 15 6.37 -6.91 -3.80
C ASN A 15 6.04 -5.46 -3.45
N LEU A 16 4.76 -5.12 -3.27
CA LEU A 16 4.34 -3.79 -2.81
C LEU A 16 4.92 -3.48 -1.42
N ALA A 17 4.90 -4.44 -0.51
CA ALA A 17 5.49 -4.28 0.82
C ALA A 17 7.01 -4.05 0.75
N ARG A 18 7.71 -4.85 -0.07
CA ARG A 18 9.15 -4.68 -0.30
C ARG A 18 9.46 -3.29 -0.88
N PHE A 19 8.66 -2.83 -1.84
CA PHE A 19 8.80 -1.51 -2.43
C PHE A 19 8.63 -0.41 -1.37
N MET A 20 7.62 -0.51 -0.50
CA MET A 20 7.41 0.48 0.56
C MET A 20 8.54 0.50 1.58
N HIS A 21 9.10 -0.64 1.97
CA HIS A 21 10.28 -0.68 2.84
C HIS A 21 11.48 0.00 2.20
N LEU A 22 11.70 -0.18 0.89
CA LEU A 22 12.76 0.52 0.16
C LEU A 22 12.50 2.05 0.12
N ALA A 23 11.27 2.47 -0.11
CA ALA A 23 10.89 3.89 -0.10
C ALA A 23 11.12 4.54 1.27
N VAL A 24 10.74 3.87 2.36
CA VAL A 24 10.96 4.34 3.73
C VAL A 24 12.46 4.41 4.05
N ALA A 25 13.22 3.39 3.68
CA ALA A 25 14.67 3.37 3.89
C ALA A 25 15.37 4.53 3.17
N HIS A 26 15.00 4.78 1.91
CA HIS A 26 15.57 5.87 1.14
C HIS A 26 15.15 7.25 1.65
N ALA A 27 13.88 7.42 2.05
CA ALA A 27 13.44 8.65 2.69
C ALA A 27 14.26 8.99 3.95
N LYS A 28 14.59 7.97 4.76
CA LYS A 28 15.47 8.12 5.92
C LYS A 28 16.90 8.50 5.51
N GLU A 29 17.44 7.88 4.47
CA GLU A 29 18.78 8.15 3.93
C GLU A 29 18.94 9.62 3.51
N ILE A 30 17.94 10.17 2.82
CA ILE A 30 17.98 11.57 2.34
C ILE A 30 17.49 12.59 3.38
N GLY A 31 17.11 12.14 4.58
CA GLY A 31 16.60 13.01 5.65
C GLY A 31 15.21 13.58 5.38
N PHE A 32 14.38 12.93 4.56
CA PHE A 32 12.98 13.33 4.36
C PHE A 32 12.18 13.10 5.65
N GLN A 33 11.54 14.15 6.15
CA GLN A 33 10.76 14.13 7.40
C GLN A 33 9.24 14.13 7.17
N GLY A 34 8.80 14.12 5.92
CA GLY A 34 7.38 14.10 5.59
C GLY A 34 6.71 12.76 5.90
N GLN A 35 5.39 12.79 5.99
CA GLN A 35 4.56 11.62 6.29
C GLN A 35 4.20 10.89 4.98
N PHE A 36 4.41 9.58 4.93
CA PHE A 36 3.87 8.74 3.86
C PHE A 36 2.38 8.50 4.08
N TYR A 37 1.64 8.41 2.97
CA TYR A 37 0.22 8.10 2.97
C TYR A 37 -0.09 7.01 1.94
N PHE A 38 -1.02 6.12 2.29
CA PHE A 38 -1.79 5.32 1.34
C PHE A 38 -3.14 5.98 1.14
N GLU A 39 -3.65 5.97 -0.09
CA GLU A 39 -4.97 6.46 -0.44
C GLU A 39 -5.86 5.27 -0.82
N PRO A 40 -6.75 4.81 0.08
CA PRO A 40 -7.56 3.65 -0.22
C PRO A 40 -8.53 3.93 -1.37
N LYS A 41 -8.62 3.00 -2.30
CA LYS A 41 -9.56 3.03 -3.42
C LYS A 41 -9.97 1.61 -3.77
N PRO A 42 -11.28 1.30 -3.88
CA PRO A 42 -11.72 -0.09 -4.08
C PRO A 42 -11.43 -0.62 -5.50
N LYS A 43 -11.51 0.26 -6.50
CA LYS A 43 -11.43 -0.05 -7.93
C LYS A 43 -11.28 1.24 -8.76
N GLU A 44 -11.03 1.08 -10.06
CA GLU A 44 -10.80 2.11 -11.11
C GLU A 44 -9.35 2.61 -11.24
N PRO A 45 -8.62 2.25 -12.33
CA PRO A 45 -9.06 1.54 -13.54
C PRO A 45 -9.06 0.01 -13.39
N THR A 46 -8.63 -0.52 -12.25
CA THR A 46 -8.58 -1.97 -12.04
C THR A 46 -9.87 -2.55 -11.49
N LYS A 47 -10.16 -3.82 -11.81
CA LYS A 47 -11.31 -4.56 -11.24
C LYS A 47 -11.27 -4.61 -9.71
N HIS A 48 -10.08 -4.76 -9.13
CA HIS A 48 -9.84 -4.77 -7.68
C HIS A 48 -8.47 -4.15 -7.39
N GLN A 49 -8.43 -3.05 -6.64
CA GLN A 49 -7.19 -2.48 -6.09
C GLN A 49 -6.92 -3.07 -4.70
N TYR A 50 -5.64 -3.28 -4.37
CA TYR A 50 -5.24 -4.00 -3.15
C TYR A 50 -5.47 -3.16 -1.88
N ASP A 51 -5.26 -1.87 -2.01
CA ASP A 51 -5.57 -0.79 -1.09
C ASP A 51 -7.07 -0.44 -1.10
N PHE A 52 -7.92 -1.47 -0.94
CA PHE A 52 -9.35 -1.39 -1.23
C PHE A 52 -10.13 -0.38 -0.35
N ASP A 53 -9.84 -0.38 0.95
CA ASP A 53 -10.43 0.51 1.95
C ASP A 53 -9.45 0.71 3.11
N VAL A 54 -9.82 1.53 4.09
CA VAL A 54 -8.98 1.83 5.26
C VAL A 54 -8.65 0.56 6.05
N ALA A 55 -9.60 -0.36 6.22
CA ALA A 55 -9.38 -1.56 7.03
C ALA A 55 -8.36 -2.51 6.36
N ASN A 56 -8.47 -2.70 5.05
CA ASN A 56 -7.52 -3.47 4.25
C ASN A 56 -6.12 -2.84 4.25
N CYS A 57 -6.03 -1.52 4.07
CA CYS A 57 -4.75 -0.81 4.16
C CYS A 57 -4.11 -0.97 5.53
N VAL A 58 -4.86 -0.80 6.62
CA VAL A 58 -4.35 -1.00 7.99
C VAL A 58 -3.89 -2.44 8.21
N ASN A 59 -4.60 -3.44 7.68
CA ASN A 59 -4.18 -4.83 7.79
C ASN A 59 -2.88 -5.10 7.02
N PHE A 60 -2.73 -4.56 5.80
CA PHE A 60 -1.48 -4.62 5.05
C PHE A 60 -0.32 -4.01 5.84
N LEU A 61 -0.50 -2.81 6.39
CA LEU A 61 0.55 -2.14 7.16
C LEU A 61 0.96 -2.93 8.41
N ARG A 62 0.00 -3.56 9.11
CA ARG A 62 0.29 -4.45 10.25
C ARG A 62 1.03 -5.71 9.83
N ALA A 63 0.57 -6.37 8.76
CA ALA A 63 1.15 -7.61 8.27
C ALA A 63 2.62 -7.45 7.83
N TYR A 64 2.99 -6.27 7.33
CA TYR A 64 4.33 -5.99 6.82
C TYR A 64 5.17 -5.05 7.69
N GLY A 65 4.72 -4.69 8.90
CA GLY A 65 5.50 -3.86 9.83
C GLY A 65 5.70 -2.41 9.34
N LEU A 66 4.70 -1.83 8.67
CA LEU A 66 4.72 -0.46 8.11
C LEU A 66 3.76 0.50 8.84
N ALA A 67 3.09 0.05 9.90
CA ALA A 67 2.05 0.81 10.60
C ALA A 67 2.55 2.13 11.23
N ASP A 68 3.82 2.20 11.63
CA ASP A 68 4.43 3.41 12.19
C ASP A 68 4.96 4.38 11.12
N HIS A 69 4.94 3.97 9.85
CA HIS A 69 5.55 4.72 8.75
C HIS A 69 4.53 5.33 7.80
N VAL A 70 3.35 4.72 7.64
CA VAL A 70 2.36 5.10 6.63
C VAL A 70 1.01 5.40 7.28
N LYS A 71 0.41 6.54 6.94
CA LYS A 71 -0.95 6.95 7.35
C LYS A 71 -1.92 6.84 6.18
N MET A 72 -3.18 7.25 6.38
CA MET A 72 -4.22 7.20 5.35
C MET A 72 -4.52 8.60 4.81
N ASN A 73 -4.58 8.73 3.49
CA ASN A 73 -5.25 9.83 2.80
C ASN A 73 -6.64 9.32 2.38
N ILE A 74 -7.71 9.84 2.96
CA ILE A 74 -9.05 9.27 2.78
C ILE A 74 -9.82 10.12 1.75
N GLU A 75 -10.19 9.51 0.62
CA GLU A 75 -11.08 10.10 -0.38
C GLU A 75 -12.53 9.71 -0.10
N THR A 76 -13.48 10.62 -0.40
CA THR A 76 -14.92 10.44 -0.13
C THR A 76 -15.66 9.66 -1.23
N ASN A 77 -15.18 9.70 -2.46
CA ASN A 77 -15.88 9.25 -3.67
C ASN A 77 -16.08 7.72 -3.73
#